data_AF-A0AAV5J5X7-F1
#
_entry.id   AF-A0AAV5J5X7-F1
#
_cell.length_a   1.000
_cell.length_b   1.000
_cell.length_c   1.000
_cell.angle_alpha   90.00
_cell.angle_beta   90.00
_cell.angle_gamma   90.00
#
_symmetry.space_group_name_H-M   'P 1'
#
loop_
_entity.id
_entity.type
_entity.pdbx_description
1 polymer ?
#
loop_
_entity_poly.entity_id
_entity_poly.type
_entity_poly.pdbx_seq_one_letter_code
_entity_poly.pdbx_strand_id
1 'polypeptide(L)'
;MMALIESQELLGFIDGEYEMLDPKVLSNEKEVPNPTYVAWRWSDRLLRGWIIGTLSKEVLGIAVGLNTSSEVWKALEDHFVQSSQEENFT
;
A
#
# COMPACT_ATOMS: atom_id res chain seq x y z
N MET A 1 6.04 12.60 -4.73
CA MET A 1 5.81 11.22 -4.27
C MET A 1 5.89 10.22 -5.41
N MET A 2 5.05 10.34 -6.46
CA MET A 2 5.04 9.40 -7.60
C MET A 2 6.42 9.16 -8.23
N ALA A 3 7.18 10.21 -8.53
CA ALA A 3 8.54 10.06 -9.08
C ALA A 3 9.48 9.23 -8.18
N LEU A 4 9.29 9.26 -6.85
CA LEU A 4 10.07 8.44 -5.93
C LEU A 4 9.63 6.98 -5.99
N ILE A 5 8.31 6.72 -6.01
CA ILE A 5 7.73 5.37 -6.15
C ILE A 5 8.20 4.72 -7.44
N GLU A 6 8.13 5.45 -8.55
CA GLU A 6 8.60 5.00 -9.87
C GLU A 6 10.11 4.71 -9.86
N SER A 7 10.94 5.61 -9.31
CA SER A 7 12.40 5.42 -9.27
C SER A 7 12.88 4.21 -8.45
N GLN A 8 11.99 3.63 -7.64
CA GLN A 8 12.29 2.50 -6.76
C GLN A 8 11.55 1.22 -7.19
N GLU A 9 10.90 1.22 -8.35
CA GLU A 9 10.12 0.08 -8.86
C GLU A 9 9.03 -0.38 -7.87
N LEU A 10 8.43 0.56 -7.15
CA LEU A 10 7.41 0.28 -6.11
C LEU A 10 5.97 0.43 -6.62
N LEU A 11 5.77 0.80 -7.89
CA LEU A 11 4.43 1.02 -8.46
C LEU A 11 3.55 -0.23 -8.36
N GLY A 12 4.17 -1.41 -8.52
CA GLY A 12 3.51 -2.71 -8.41
C GLY A 12 2.77 -2.95 -7.08
N PHE A 13 3.18 -2.26 -6.00
CA PHE A 13 2.52 -2.38 -4.70
C PHE A 13 1.18 -1.63 -4.64
N ILE A 14 0.95 -0.63 -5.49
CA ILE A 14 -0.28 0.18 -5.47
C ILE A 14 -1.26 -0.20 -6.59
N ASP A 15 -0.77 -0.61 -7.76
CA ASP A 15 -1.61 -1.06 -8.88
C ASP A 15 -2.06 -2.53 -8.75
N GLY A 16 -1.47 -3.27 -7.81
CA GLY A 16 -1.81 -4.66 -7.52
C GLY A 16 -0.97 -5.69 -8.28
N GLU A 17 0.06 -5.29 -9.02
CA GLU A 17 0.99 -6.24 -9.66
C GLU A 17 1.73 -7.10 -8.63
N TYR A 18 2.09 -6.53 -7.48
CA TYR A 18 2.80 -7.22 -6.40
C TYR A 18 1.84 -7.65 -5.30
N GLU A 19 1.20 -8.80 -5.51
CA GLU A 19 0.30 -9.41 -4.53
C GLU A 19 1.00 -9.76 -3.20
N MET A 20 0.21 -9.79 -2.13
CA MET A 20 0.68 -10.21 -0.82
C MET A 20 1.14 -11.67 -0.86
N LEU A 21 2.42 -11.89 -0.53
CA LEU A 21 3.00 -13.23 -0.47
C LEU A 21 2.62 -13.96 0.81
N ASP A 22 2.63 -15.29 0.76
CA ASP A 22 2.46 -16.12 1.96
C ASP A 22 3.65 -15.96 2.91
N PRO A 23 3.42 -15.73 4.22
CA PRO A 23 4.49 -15.62 5.22
C PRO A 23 5.33 -16.87 5.39
N LYS A 24 4.82 -18.02 4.92
CA LYS A 24 5.47 -19.33 5.02
C LYS A 24 5.48 -20.00 3.66
N VAL A 25 6.48 -20.83 3.43
CA VAL A 25 6.60 -21.65 2.23
C VAL A 25 6.91 -23.10 2.65
N LEU A 26 6.43 -24.06 1.87
CA LEU A 26 6.76 -25.46 2.07
C LEU A 26 8.17 -25.75 1.53
N SER A 27 9.06 -26.22 2.41
CA SER A 27 10.40 -26.67 2.05
C SER A 27 10.66 -28.00 2.72
N ASN A 28 10.96 -29.04 1.93
CA ASN A 28 11.16 -30.42 2.41
C ASN A 28 10.05 -30.87 3.38
N GLU A 29 8.79 -30.69 2.98
CA GLU A 29 7.58 -31.08 3.75
C GLU A 29 7.39 -30.38 5.10
N LYS A 30 8.17 -29.32 5.38
CA LYS A 30 8.01 -28.46 6.55
C LYS A 30 7.67 -27.04 6.13
N GLU A 31 6.76 -26.41 6.87
CA GLU A 31 6.54 -24.98 6.76
C GLU A 31 7.73 -24.22 7.34
N VAL A 32 8.36 -23.39 6.51
CA VAL A 32 9.44 -22.49 6.92
C VAL A 32 9.07 -21.04 6.59
N PRO A 33 9.60 -20.05 7.31
CA PRO A 33 9.39 -18.64 6.96
C PRO A 33 9.80 -18.33 5.53
N ASN A 34 8.99 -17.56 4.82
CA ASN A 34 9.27 -17.15 3.45
C ASN A 34 10.17 -15.88 3.46
N PRO A 35 11.45 -15.97 3.04
CA PRO A 35 12.33 -14.80 3.01
C PRO A 35 11.85 -13.73 2.02
N THR A 36 11.19 -14.12 0.93
CA THR A 36 10.63 -13.21 -0.07
C THR A 36 9.46 -12.41 0.52
N TYR A 37 8.64 -13.01 1.37
CA TYR A 37 7.60 -12.29 2.12
C TYR A 37 8.19 -11.21 3.02
N VAL A 38 9.32 -11.49 3.68
CA VAL A 38 9.98 -10.49 4.55
C VAL A 38 10.43 -9.28 3.74
N ALA A 39 11.06 -9.52 2.57
CA ALA A 39 11.48 -8.45 1.67
C ALA A 39 10.28 -7.65 1.14
N TRP A 40 9.24 -8.33 0.64
CA TRP A 40 7.99 -7.71 0.20
C TRP A 40 7.39 -6.83 1.31
N ARG A 41 7.31 -7.34 2.53
CA ARG A 41 6.73 -6.64 3.68
C ARG A 41 7.52 -5.39 4.06
N TRP A 42 8.84 -5.40 3.90
CA TRP A 42 9.66 -4.23 4.14
C TRP A 42 9.40 -3.13 3.12
N SER A 43 9.35 -3.48 1.83
CA SER A 43 9.02 -2.55 0.76
C SER A 43 7.62 -1.96 0.92
N ASP A 44 6.62 -2.80 1.19
CA ASP A 44 5.24 -2.36 1.46
C ASP A 44 5.17 -1.38 2.64
N ARG A 45 5.83 -1.70 3.76
CA ARG A 45 5.85 -0.84 4.95
C ARG A 45 6.56 0.49 4.69
N LEU A 46 7.65 0.47 3.93
CA LEU A 46 8.37 1.69 3.55
C LEU A 46 7.47 2.59 2.70
N LEU A 47 6.84 2.02 1.67
CA LEU A 47 5.93 2.74 0.80
C LEU A 47 4.73 3.31 1.57
N ARG A 48 4.12 2.49 2.45
CA ARG A 48 3.03 2.94 3.32
C ARG A 48 3.46 4.11 4.21
N GLY A 49 4.66 4.04 4.79
CA GLY A 49 5.24 5.12 5.57
C GLY A 49 5.43 6.40 4.77
N TRP A 50 5.88 6.29 3.51
CA TRP A 50 5.98 7.44 2.62
C TRP A 50 4.61 8.06 2.36
N ILE A 51 3.63 7.26 1.93
CA ILE A 51 2.27 7.73 1.62
C ILE A 51 1.68 8.46 2.83
N ILE A 52 1.66 7.80 3.99
CA ILE A 52 1.16 8.38 5.25
C ILE A 52 1.91 9.68 5.61
N GLY A 53 3.22 9.71 5.40
CA GLY A 53 4.06 10.89 5.67
C GLY A 53 3.74 12.12 4.81
N THR A 54 3.00 11.96 3.71
CA THR A 54 2.53 13.07 2.87
C THR A 54 1.11 13.52 3.17
N LEU A 55 0.36 12.79 4.00
CA LEU A 55 -1.03 13.12 4.31
C LEU A 55 -1.11 14.27 5.31
N SER A 56 -2.09 15.16 5.10
CA SER A 56 -2.47 16.16 6.10
C SER A 56 -3.25 15.51 7.25
N LYS A 57 -3.40 16.23 8.37
CA LYS A 57 -4.11 15.70 9.55
C LYS A 57 -5.57 15.38 9.25
N GLU A 58 -6.21 16.13 8.35
CA GLU A 58 -7.61 15.95 7.97
C GLU A 58 -7.83 14.63 7.25
N VAL A 59 -6.86 14.20 6.44
CA VAL A 59 -6.96 13.01 5.57
C VAL A 59 -6.30 11.78 6.21
N LEU A 60 -5.40 11.98 7.19
CA LEU A 60 -4.69 10.91 7.90
C LEU A 60 -5.62 9.86 8.52
N GLY A 61 -6.82 10.28 8.94
CA GLY A 61 -7.83 9.39 9.52
C GLY A 61 -8.26 8.24 8.60
N ILE A 62 -8.18 8.44 7.28
CA ILE A 62 -8.52 7.41 6.28
C ILE A 62 -7.54 6.24 6.31
N ALA A 63 -6.27 6.49 6.65
CA ALA A 63 -5.23 5.47 6.69
C ALA A 63 -5.24 4.63 7.99
N VAL A 64 -6.08 4.96 8.97
CA VAL A 64 -6.09 4.29 10.27
C VAL A 64 -6.58 2.84 10.12
N GLY A 65 -5.81 1.90 10.65
CA GLY A 65 -6.14 0.47 10.61
C GLY A 65 -5.80 -0.25 9.31
N LEU A 66 -5.35 0.49 8.29
CA LEU A 66 -4.88 -0.08 7.02
C LEU A 66 -3.44 -0.60 7.17
N ASN A 67 -3.21 -1.81 6.69
CA ASN A 67 -1.99 -2.58 6.94
C ASN A 67 -1.03 -2.56 5.75
N THR A 68 -1.55 -2.42 4.53
CA THR A 68 -0.74 -2.38 3.30
C THR A 68 -0.75 -1.01 2.64
N SER A 69 0.28 -0.75 1.83
CA SER A 69 0.35 0.45 0.99
C SER A 69 -0.78 0.51 -0.04
N SER A 70 -1.14 -0.64 -0.64
CA SER A 70 -2.29 -0.77 -1.55
C SER A 70 -3.60 -0.38 -0.88
N GLU A 71 -3.88 -0.87 0.33
CA GLU A 71 -5.09 -0.52 1.09
C GLU A 71 -5.18 0.99 1.32
N VAL A 72 -4.08 1.61 1.76
CA VAL A 72 -4.01 3.06 1.97
C VAL A 72 -4.23 3.82 0.66
N TRP A 73 -3.56 3.41 -0.41
CA TRP A 73 -3.69 4.04 -1.72
C TRP A 73 -5.13 4.00 -2.23
N LYS A 74 -5.77 2.83 -2.17
CA LYS A 74 -7.16 2.65 -2.61
C LYS A 74 -8.15 3.47 -1.78
N ALA A 75 -7.98 3.49 -0.46
CA ALA A 75 -8.86 4.28 0.40
C ALA A 75 -8.76 5.79 0.11
N LEU A 76 -7.56 6.28 -0.22
CA LEU A 76 -7.36 7.67 -0.66
C LEU A 76 -8.00 7.92 -2.02
N GLU A 77 -7.79 7.03 -2.99
CA GLU A 77 -8.41 7.12 -4.31
C GLU A 77 -9.94 7.19 -4.20
N ASP A 78 -10.55 6.26 -3.46
CA ASP A 78 -12.00 6.21 -3.23
C ASP A 78 -12.51 7.51 -2.59
N HIS A 79 -11.82 8.02 -1.57
CA HIS A 79 -12.20 9.26 -0.89
C HIS A 79 -12.15 10.48 -1.83
N PHE A 80 -11.08 10.63 -2.61
CA PHE A 80 -10.94 11.77 -3.51
C PHE A 80 -11.87 11.68 -4.72
N VAL A 81 -12.09 10.48 -5.27
CA VAL A 81 -13.07 10.27 -6.34
C VAL A 81 -14.48 10.62 -5.87
N GLN A 82 -14.87 10.23 -4.65
CA GLN A 82 -16.16 10.58 -4.07
C GLN A 82 -16.31 12.11 -3.89
N SER A 83 -15.28 12.77 -3.35
CA SER A 83 -15.33 14.23 -3.15
C SER A 83 -15.51 15.02 -4.46
N SER A 84 -14.89 14.57 -5.56
CA SER A 84 -15.04 15.20 -6.87
C SER A 84 -16.42 15.00 -7.50
N GLN A 85 -17.15 13.95 -7.11
CA GLN A 85 -18.54 13.77 -7.55
C GLN A 85 -19.47 14.74 -6.81
N GLU A 86 -19.29 14.92 -5.50
CA GLU A 86 -20.15 15.80 -4.68
C GLU A 86 -20.06 17.28 -5.09
N GLU A 87 -18.88 17.76 -5.51
CA GLU A 87 -18.71 19.13 -6.01
C GLU A 87 -19.40 19.40 -7.36
N ASN A 88 -19.73 18.36 -8.15
CA ASN A 88 -20.43 18.51 -9.43
C ASN A 88 -21.97 18.55 -9.29
N PHE A 89 -22.51 18.37 -8.08
CA PHE A 89 -23.95 18.38 -7.81
C PHE A 89 -24.43 19.59 -6.98
N THR A 90 -23.55 20.55 -6.69
CA THR A 90 -23.87 21.80 -5.96
C THR A 90 -23.73 23.01 -6.87
#